data_AF-A0A526XSG5-F1
#
_entry.id   AF-A0A526XSG5-F1
#
_cell.length_a   1.000
_cell.length_b   1.000
_cell.length_c   1.000
_cell.angle_alpha   90.00
_cell.angle_beta   90.00
_cell.angle_gamma   90.00
#
_symmetry.space_group_name_H-M   'P 1'
#
loop_
_entity.id
_entity.type
_entity.pdbx_description
1 polymer ?
#
loop_
_entity_poly.entity_id
_entity_poly.type
_entity_poly.pdbx_seq_one_letter_code
_entity_poly.pdbx_strand_id
1 'polypeptide(L)'
;PLWEASGRTGTALPFTWPTRGLRGDVRPQTIDALLGFYSFDGGAGFVKGTWEAIKSSYDVALTAAALVKGGEISAFALCRPPGHHAGAAFMGGYCYINNA
;
A
#
# COMPACT_ATOMS: atom_id res chain seq x y z
N PRO A 1 12.12 -7.60 7.37
CA PRO A 1 10.74 -7.07 7.59
C PRO A 1 10.05 -7.81 8.75
N LEU A 2 9.05 -7.20 9.41
CA LEU A 2 8.38 -7.81 10.58
C LEU A 2 7.79 -9.21 10.30
N TRP A 3 7.32 -9.46 9.06
CA TRP A 3 6.80 -10.76 8.64
C TRP A 3 7.86 -11.86 8.70
N GLU A 4 8.99 -11.67 8.01
CA GLU A 4 10.11 -12.63 8.01
C GLU A 4 10.73 -12.79 9.41
N ALA A 5 10.84 -11.69 10.17
CA ALA A 5 11.36 -11.71 11.54
C ALA A 5 10.48 -12.52 12.50
N SER A 6 9.21 -12.73 12.17
CA SER A 6 8.31 -13.62 12.92
C SER A 6 8.40 -15.09 12.50
N GLY A 7 9.40 -15.46 11.68
CA GLY A 7 9.64 -16.84 11.24
C GLY A 7 8.78 -17.32 10.08
N ARG A 8 8.06 -16.41 9.40
CA ARG A 8 7.14 -16.74 8.31
C ARG A 8 7.73 -16.50 6.93
N THR A 9 7.20 -17.24 5.97
CA THR A 9 7.55 -17.16 4.55
C THR A 9 6.27 -16.93 3.71
N GLY A 10 6.44 -16.75 2.39
CA GLY A 10 5.31 -16.52 1.48
C GLY A 10 4.72 -15.11 1.59
N THR A 11 3.50 -14.97 1.11
CA THR A 11 2.80 -13.67 1.04
C THR A 11 2.26 -13.27 2.42
N ALA A 12 2.57 -12.06 2.85
CA ALA A 12 1.95 -11.46 4.02
C ALA A 12 0.57 -10.91 3.64
N LEU A 13 -0.50 -11.55 4.13
CA LEU A 13 -1.88 -11.19 3.87
C LEU A 13 -2.62 -10.86 5.17
N PRO A 14 -3.44 -9.80 5.21
CA PRO A 14 -4.36 -9.58 6.31
C PRO A 14 -5.49 -10.61 6.27
N PHE A 15 -5.95 -11.03 7.44
CA PHE A 15 -7.10 -11.95 7.60
C PHE A 15 -8.06 -11.52 8.72
N THR A 16 -7.75 -10.45 9.45
CA THR A 16 -8.57 -9.88 10.52
C THR A 16 -8.57 -8.37 10.39
N TRP A 17 -9.70 -7.71 10.69
CA TRP A 17 -9.85 -6.25 10.63
C TRP A 17 -10.58 -5.73 11.86
N PRO A 18 -10.31 -4.49 12.31
CA PRO A 18 -11.08 -3.84 13.37
C PRO A 18 -12.47 -3.42 12.84
N THR A 19 -13.34 -4.41 12.64
CA THR A 19 -14.74 -4.20 12.24
C THR A 19 -15.58 -3.65 13.40
N ARG A 20 -16.86 -3.36 13.15
CA ARG A 20 -17.76 -2.74 14.13
C ARG A 20 -17.75 -3.50 15.47
N GLY A 21 -17.48 -2.79 16.55
CA GLY A 21 -17.41 -3.35 17.92
C GLY A 21 -16.01 -3.74 18.38
N LEU A 22 -15.01 -3.76 17.49
CA LEU A 22 -13.60 -3.95 17.83
C LEU A 22 -12.90 -2.59 17.99
N ARG A 23 -11.82 -2.55 18.79
CA ARG A 23 -10.99 -1.35 18.93
C ARG A 23 -10.21 -1.07 17.64
N GLY A 24 -10.45 0.09 17.04
CA GLY A 24 -9.67 0.64 15.93
C GLY A 24 -8.84 1.86 16.31
N ASP A 25 -8.94 2.32 17.56
CA ASP A 25 -8.27 3.48 18.15
C ASP A 25 -6.86 3.16 18.66
N VAL A 26 -6.60 1.90 19.01
CA VAL A 26 -5.30 1.44 19.51
C VAL A 26 -4.56 0.69 18.41
N ARG A 27 -3.41 1.23 17.99
CA ARG A 27 -2.52 0.55 17.05
C ARG A 27 -1.99 -0.76 17.65
N PRO A 28 -2.13 -1.91 16.98
CA PRO A 28 -1.63 -3.18 17.46
C PRO A 28 -0.11 -3.31 17.32
N GLN A 29 0.48 -4.30 18.00
CA GLN A 29 1.93 -4.53 18.00
C GLN A 29 2.38 -5.71 17.12
N THR A 30 1.52 -6.70 16.91
CA THR A 30 1.84 -7.88 16.10
C THR A 30 1.63 -7.60 14.61
N ILE A 31 2.48 -8.19 13.76
CA ILE A 31 2.42 -7.95 12.30
C ILE A 31 1.09 -8.41 11.69
N ASP A 32 0.49 -9.49 12.18
CA ASP A 32 -0.83 -9.97 11.76
C ASP A 32 -1.92 -8.92 11.92
N ALA A 33 -1.97 -8.33 13.12
CA ALA A 33 -2.95 -7.30 13.44
C ALA A 33 -2.61 -5.99 12.74
N LEU A 34 -1.33 -5.66 12.52
CA LEU A 34 -0.91 -4.49 11.75
C LEU A 34 -1.34 -4.58 10.27
N LEU A 35 -1.25 -5.77 9.65
CA LEU A 35 -1.69 -5.97 8.27
C LEU A 35 -3.18 -5.63 8.11
N GLY A 36 -4.00 -6.07 9.06
CA GLY A 36 -5.42 -5.75 9.11
C GLY A 36 -5.75 -4.31 9.50
N PHE A 37 -5.01 -3.76 10.46
CA PHE A 37 -5.20 -2.39 10.95
C PHE A 37 -4.92 -1.34 9.87
N TYR A 38 -3.99 -1.62 8.96
CA TYR A 38 -3.62 -0.75 7.84
C TYR A 38 -4.20 -1.21 6.50
N SER A 39 -5.25 -2.04 6.47
CA SER A 39 -5.95 -2.36 5.22
C SER A 39 -7.46 -2.33 5.38
N PHE A 40 -8.19 -2.24 4.26
CA PHE A 40 -9.65 -2.41 4.25
C PHE A 40 -10.10 -3.72 3.57
N ASP A 41 -9.18 -4.43 2.91
CA ASP A 41 -9.41 -5.73 2.28
C ASP A 41 -8.14 -6.62 2.31
N GLY A 42 -8.26 -7.82 1.74
CA GLY A 42 -7.18 -8.82 1.60
C GLY A 42 -6.42 -8.77 0.27
N GLY A 43 -6.69 -7.80 -0.60
CA GLY A 43 -6.12 -7.71 -1.94
C GLY A 43 -4.70 -7.14 -2.00
N ALA A 44 -4.26 -6.44 -0.94
CA ALA A 44 -2.96 -5.78 -0.89
C ALA A 44 -1.92 -6.62 -0.10
N GLY A 45 -1.49 -7.75 -0.67
CA GLY A 45 -0.51 -8.64 -0.06
C GLY A 45 0.96 -8.25 -0.31
N PHE A 46 1.83 -8.44 0.67
CA PHE A 46 3.26 -8.18 0.52
C PHE A 46 4.06 -9.44 0.24
N VAL A 47 4.97 -9.34 -0.72
CA VAL A 47 6.07 -10.27 -0.96
C VAL A 47 7.39 -9.50 -1.00
N LYS A 48 8.52 -10.21 -1.07
CA LYS A 48 9.81 -9.58 -1.34
C LYS A 48 9.75 -8.79 -2.65
N GLY A 49 10.18 -7.53 -2.64
CA GLY A 49 10.12 -6.64 -3.82
C GLY A 49 8.87 -5.75 -3.89
N THR A 50 7.85 -5.98 -3.05
CA THR A 50 6.61 -5.19 -3.09
C THR A 50 6.87 -3.72 -2.80
N TRP A 51 7.72 -3.40 -1.82
CA TRP A 51 8.03 -2.01 -1.48
C TRP A 51 8.75 -1.28 -2.63
N GLU A 52 9.71 -1.95 -3.26
CA GLU A 52 10.46 -1.43 -4.40
C GLU A 52 9.52 -1.12 -5.58
N ALA A 53 8.55 -2.00 -5.86
CA ALA A 53 7.53 -1.78 -6.89
C ALA A 53 6.56 -0.63 -6.52
N ILE A 54 6.14 -0.53 -5.26
CA ILE A 54 5.30 0.58 -4.79
C ILE A 54 6.04 1.91 -4.98
N LYS A 55 7.30 1.97 -4.55
CA LYS A 55 8.11 3.18 -4.63
C LYS A 55 8.34 3.62 -6.07
N SER A 56 8.63 2.68 -6.99
CA SER A 56 8.81 3.00 -8.40
C SER A 56 7.51 3.51 -9.05
N SER A 57 6.36 2.93 -8.72
CA SER A 57 5.04 3.39 -9.18
C SER A 57 4.76 4.84 -8.75
N TYR A 58 5.06 5.15 -7.48
CA TYR A 58 4.96 6.51 -6.93
C TYR A 58 5.91 7.49 -7.64
N ASP A 59 7.15 7.10 -7.90
CA ASP A 59 8.13 7.96 -8.57
C ASP A 59 7.75 8.24 -10.05
N VAL A 60 7.13 7.28 -10.73
CA VAL A 60 6.57 7.49 -12.08
C VAL A 60 5.47 8.55 -12.06
N ALA A 61 4.58 8.53 -11.07
CA ALA A 61 3.53 9.54 -10.91
C ALA A 61 4.12 10.94 -10.66
N LEU A 62 5.11 11.04 -9.75
CA LEU A 62 5.80 12.30 -9.49
C LEU A 62 6.55 12.84 -10.72
N THR A 63 7.15 11.95 -11.51
CA THR A 63 7.84 12.34 -12.75
C THR A 63 6.86 12.95 -13.75
N ALA A 64 5.71 12.32 -13.97
CA ALA A 64 4.68 12.88 -14.86
C ALA A 64 4.15 14.23 -14.34
N ALA A 65 3.90 14.35 -13.04
CA ALA A 65 3.50 15.61 -12.43
C ALA A 65 4.57 16.72 -12.60
N ALA A 66 5.85 16.37 -12.46
CA ALA A 66 6.95 17.30 -12.67
C ALA A 66 7.08 17.77 -14.12
N LEU A 67 6.85 16.89 -15.10
CA LEU A 67 6.85 17.24 -16.53
C LEU A 67 5.75 18.25 -16.87
N VAL A 68 4.51 17.99 -16.41
CA VAL A 68 3.38 18.91 -16.61
C VAL A 68 3.65 20.25 -15.91
N LYS A 69 4.15 20.22 -14.67
CA LYS A 69 4.58 21.43 -13.96
C LYS A 69 5.68 22.20 -14.71
N GLY A 70 6.53 21.49 -15.45
CA GLY A 70 7.61 22.04 -16.28
C GLY A 70 7.16 22.63 -17.62
N GLY A 71 5.89 22.48 -18.01
CA GLY A 71 5.32 23.08 -19.22
C GLY A 71 4.85 22.09 -20.28
N GLU A 72 5.00 20.78 -20.07
CA GLU A 72 4.41 19.78 -20.96
C GLU A 72 2.87 19.86 -20.93
N ILE A 73 2.23 19.78 -22.10
CA ILE A 73 0.75 19.86 -22.20
C ILE A 73 0.09 18.65 -21.53
N SER A 74 0.75 17.49 -21.58
CA SER A 74 0.26 16.25 -20.98
C SER A 74 1.41 15.27 -20.72
N ALA A 75 1.28 14.43 -19.70
CA ALA A 75 2.17 13.29 -19.45
C ALA A 75 1.34 12.07 -19.03
N PHE A 76 1.80 10.87 -19.37
CA PHE A 76 1.16 9.61 -18.97
C PHE A 76 2.03 8.85 -17.97
N ALA A 77 1.51 8.62 -16.78
CA ALA A 77 2.15 7.82 -15.73
C ALA A 77 1.64 6.37 -15.77
N LEU A 78 2.43 5.44 -16.32
CA LEU A 78 2.11 4.01 -16.33
C LEU A 78 2.45 3.36 -14.98
N CYS A 79 1.73 3.76 -13.93
CA CYS A 79 1.92 3.31 -12.56
C CYS A 79 1.53 1.83 -12.37
N ARG A 80 2.42 1.04 -11.76
CA ARG A 80 2.13 -0.32 -11.28
C ARG A 80 2.97 -0.65 -10.03
N PRO A 81 2.36 -1.00 -8.87
CA PRO A 81 0.94 -1.24 -8.61
C PRO A 81 0.05 0.03 -8.72
N PRO A 82 -1.29 -0.13 -8.86
CA PRO A 82 -2.23 1.01 -8.88
C PRO A 82 -2.28 1.73 -7.52
N GLY A 83 -2.99 2.87 -7.46
CA GLY A 83 -3.01 3.71 -6.25
C GLY A 83 -4.36 4.16 -5.72
N HIS A 84 -5.39 4.28 -6.55
CA HIS A 84 -6.64 4.98 -6.21
C HIS A 84 -7.47 4.42 -5.05
N HIS A 85 -7.20 3.19 -4.59
CA HIS A 85 -7.87 2.62 -3.41
C HIS A 85 -7.09 2.86 -2.10
N ALA A 86 -5.85 3.35 -2.15
CA ALA A 86 -5.09 3.65 -0.94
C ALA A 86 -5.58 4.96 -0.29
N GLY A 87 -5.86 4.90 1.00
CA GLY A 87 -6.20 6.06 1.82
C GLY A 87 -5.01 6.54 2.65
N ALA A 88 -5.18 7.63 3.40
CA ALA A 88 -4.12 8.18 4.26
C ALA A 88 -3.56 7.19 5.30
N ALA A 89 -4.34 6.17 5.67
CA ALA A 89 -3.96 5.20 6.69
C ALA A 89 -4.35 3.76 6.32
N PHE A 90 -4.64 3.45 5.06
CA PHE A 90 -4.98 2.09 4.65
C PHE A 90 -4.58 1.76 3.20
N MET A 91 -4.24 0.50 2.98
CA MET A 91 -4.09 -0.13 1.67
C MET A 91 -5.30 -1.02 1.33
N GLY A 92 -5.43 -1.41 0.06
CA GLY A 92 -6.43 -2.39 -0.40
C GLY A 92 -6.64 -2.31 -1.91
N GLY A 93 -7.33 -3.29 -2.49
CA GLY A 93 -7.59 -3.37 -3.93
C GLY A 93 -6.32 -3.26 -4.78
N TYR A 94 -5.26 -3.97 -4.37
CA TYR A 94 -3.92 -3.93 -4.97
C TYR A 94 -3.17 -2.59 -4.82
N CYS A 95 -3.73 -1.59 -4.14
CA CYS A 95 -3.18 -0.26 -3.97
C CYS A 95 -2.53 -0.08 -2.59
N TYR A 96 -1.40 0.64 -2.55
CA TYR A 96 -0.61 0.86 -1.32
C TYR A 96 -0.30 2.33 -1.06
N ILE A 97 0.00 3.09 -2.12
CA ILE A 97 0.15 4.55 -2.11
C ILE A 97 -0.79 5.09 -3.18
N ASN A 98 -1.49 6.18 -2.87
CA ASN A 98 -2.33 6.84 -3.86
C ASN A 98 -1.47 7.70 -4.78
N ASN A 99 -1.32 7.25 -6.03
CA ASN A 99 -0.51 7.90 -7.04
C ASN A 99 -1.22 9.09 -7.73
N ALA A 100 -2.55 9.17 -7.61
CA ALA A 100 -3.41 10.11 -8.33
C ALA A 100 -3.81 11.31 -7.47
#